data_AF-A0A7L3VGE9-F1
#
_entry.id   AF-A0A7L3VGE9-F1
#
_cell.length_a   1.000
_cell.length_b   1.000
_cell.length_c   1.000
_cell.angle_alpha   90.00
_cell.angle_beta   90.00
_cell.angle_gamma   90.00
#
_symmetry.space_group_name_H-M   'P 1'
#
loop_
_entity.id
_entity.type
_entity.pdbx_description
1 polymer ?
#
loop_
_entity_poly.entity_id
_entity_poly.type
_entity_poly.pdbx_seq_one_letter_code
_entity_poly.pdbx_strand_id
1 'polypeptide(L)'
;FFVVEDHILHTTQGLVNRAYIDELWEMALSKTIAALRTHSSYCSDPSLVLDLKNLIVLFADTLQGYGFPVNQLFDMLLEIQDQYSETLLKKWAGVFRNILDSDNYSPIPVSNEEVYRKIVGQFPFQDAELEKQPFPKKFPFSEFVPKVYSQIKEFIYACLKFSEDLHLSSTEVDDMIRKSTNLLLTRTLSNCLQNVIKRKNVGLTELVQIIINTTHLEKSCKFLEEFITNITNVLPETVHTTKLYGTTTFKDARHAAEEEIYTNLNQKIDQFLQLADYDWMAPEPGSRASEYLVDLIGFLRSTFAVFTHLPGKVAQTACMSACKHLSTSLLQLLLEAEVRQLTLGALHQFNLDVEECEQFARSGPVPGFQGDTLQLAFIDLRQLLDLFIQWDWSTYLADYGQPTCKYLRVNPTTALILLEKMRDTSRKNNVFAQFRKNERDKQKLIDTVAKQLRGLINSHHS
;
A
#
# COMPACT_ATOMS: atom_id res chain seq x y z
N PHE A 1 -14.67 -2.56 -57.17
CA PHE A 1 -15.79 -1.82 -57.80
C PHE A 1 -15.33 -0.43 -58.22
N PHE A 2 -15.06 0.50 -57.30
CA PHE A 2 -14.66 1.88 -57.63
C PHE A 2 -13.43 2.00 -58.54
N VAL A 3 -12.43 1.15 -58.35
CA VAL A 3 -11.26 1.07 -59.26
C VAL A 3 -11.67 0.72 -60.71
N VAL A 4 -12.68 -0.14 -60.89
CA VAL A 4 -13.18 -0.53 -62.22
C VAL A 4 -13.98 0.63 -62.83
N GLU A 5 -14.84 1.28 -62.06
CA GLU A 5 -15.59 2.47 -62.51
C GLU A 5 -14.66 3.63 -62.89
N ASP A 6 -13.61 3.87 -62.11
CA ASP A 6 -12.58 4.86 -62.44
C ASP A 6 -11.83 4.50 -63.73
N HIS A 7 -11.53 3.22 -63.96
CA HIS A 7 -10.95 2.79 -65.23
C HIS A 7 -11.90 3.02 -66.41
N ILE A 8 -13.20 2.75 -66.26
CA ILE A 8 -14.23 3.01 -67.29
C ILE A 8 -14.33 4.51 -67.59
N LEU A 9 -14.31 5.36 -66.56
CA LEU A 9 -14.31 6.83 -66.70
C LEU A 9 -13.14 7.30 -67.58
N HIS A 10 -11.95 6.74 -67.40
CA HIS A 10 -10.75 7.12 -68.16
C HIS A 10 -10.66 6.49 -69.55
N THR A 11 -11.32 5.35 -69.79
CA THR A 11 -11.21 4.60 -71.06
C THR A 11 -12.40 4.77 -71.99
N THR A 12 -13.53 5.28 -71.50
CA THR A 12 -14.76 5.41 -72.29
C THR A 12 -15.28 6.85 -72.31
N GLN A 13 -15.87 7.29 -73.42
CA GLN A 13 -16.47 8.62 -73.53
C GLN A 13 -17.98 8.56 -73.27
N GLY A 14 -18.46 9.25 -72.23
CA GLY A 14 -19.88 9.54 -72.00
C GLY A 14 -20.72 8.47 -71.28
N LEU A 15 -20.13 7.33 -70.89
CA LEU A 15 -20.83 6.29 -70.12
C LEU A 15 -20.94 6.63 -68.63
N VAL A 16 -19.87 7.21 -68.07
CA VAL A 16 -19.78 7.60 -66.66
C VAL A 16 -19.13 8.98 -66.58
N ASN A 17 -19.54 9.80 -65.61
CA ASN A 17 -18.92 11.09 -65.35
C ASN A 17 -18.41 11.15 -63.90
N ARG A 18 -17.50 12.10 -63.64
CA ARG A 18 -16.84 12.20 -62.33
C ARG A 18 -17.82 12.47 -61.18
N ALA A 19 -18.81 13.35 -61.41
CA ALA A 19 -19.82 13.70 -60.40
C ALA A 19 -20.64 12.48 -59.93
N TYR A 20 -21.02 11.59 -60.86
CA TYR A 20 -21.73 10.36 -60.52
C TYR A 20 -20.88 9.41 -59.67
N ILE A 21 -19.60 9.24 -60.02
CA ILE A 21 -18.67 8.39 -59.25
C ILE A 21 -18.45 8.96 -57.84
N ASP A 22 -18.30 10.28 -57.72
CA ASP A 22 -18.10 10.93 -56.43
C ASP A 22 -19.35 10.79 -55.53
N GLU A 23 -20.57 10.99 -56.06
CA GLU A 23 -21.83 10.79 -55.31
C GLU A 23 -22.01 9.34 -54.86
N LEU A 24 -21.69 8.38 -55.76
CA LEU A 24 -21.79 6.95 -55.45
C LEU A 24 -20.75 6.54 -54.39
N TRP A 25 -19.55 7.12 -54.44
CA TRP A 25 -18.52 6.94 -53.41
C TRP A 25 -18.97 7.49 -52.06
N GLU A 26 -19.49 8.72 -51.99
CA GLU A 26 -19.99 9.30 -50.74
C GLU A 26 -21.09 8.44 -50.10
N MET A 27 -22.05 7.96 -50.91
CA MET A 27 -23.11 7.07 -50.42
C MET A 27 -22.55 5.74 -49.90
N ALA A 28 -21.63 5.11 -50.63
CA ALA A 28 -21.03 3.84 -50.24
C ALA A 28 -20.15 3.98 -48.99
N LEU A 29 -19.37 5.05 -48.91
CA LEU A 29 -18.52 5.38 -47.78
C LEU A 29 -19.38 5.59 -46.53
N SER A 30 -20.44 6.40 -46.61
CA SER A 30 -21.37 6.62 -45.49
C SER A 30 -21.96 5.31 -44.94
N LYS A 31 -22.42 4.41 -45.81
CA LYS A 31 -22.93 3.09 -45.42
C LYS A 31 -21.85 2.19 -44.82
N THR A 32 -20.65 2.23 -45.38
CA THR A 32 -19.51 1.45 -44.90
C THR A 32 -19.09 1.90 -43.50
N ILE A 33 -18.97 3.20 -43.27
CA ILE A 33 -18.66 3.79 -41.95
C ILE A 33 -19.74 3.40 -40.93
N ALA A 34 -21.03 3.49 -41.29
CA ALA A 34 -22.12 3.10 -40.39
C ALA A 34 -22.05 1.61 -40.01
N ALA A 35 -21.75 0.73 -40.97
CA ALA A 35 -21.57 -0.69 -40.73
C ALA A 35 -20.32 -0.96 -39.86
N LEU A 36 -19.18 -0.34 -40.18
CA LEU A 36 -17.93 -0.47 -39.43
C LEU A 36 -18.14 -0.05 -37.98
N ARG A 37 -18.72 1.13 -37.73
CA ARG A 37 -18.99 1.62 -36.37
C ARG A 37 -19.89 0.69 -35.57
N THR A 38 -20.93 0.15 -36.23
CA THR A 38 -21.85 -0.80 -35.59
C THR A 38 -21.12 -2.08 -35.21
N HIS A 39 -20.39 -2.70 -36.14
CA HIS A 39 -19.79 -4.01 -35.91
C HIS A 39 -18.48 -3.97 -35.12
N SER A 40 -17.69 -2.91 -35.27
CA SER A 40 -16.46 -2.74 -34.49
C SER A 40 -16.79 -2.70 -33.01
N SER A 41 -17.86 -1.98 -32.61
CA SER A 41 -18.26 -1.79 -31.19
C SER A 41 -18.49 -3.08 -30.39
N TYR A 42 -18.80 -4.19 -31.05
CA TYR A 42 -18.99 -5.50 -30.42
C TYR A 42 -17.72 -6.35 -30.38
N CYS A 43 -16.68 -5.96 -31.11
CA CYS A 43 -15.43 -6.70 -31.16
C CYS A 43 -14.66 -6.56 -29.85
N SER A 44 -14.43 -7.68 -29.17
CA SER A 44 -13.72 -7.77 -27.90
C SER A 44 -12.37 -8.50 -28.00
N ASP A 45 -11.98 -8.90 -29.21
CA ASP A 45 -10.70 -9.56 -29.47
C ASP A 45 -9.71 -8.57 -30.11
N PRO A 46 -8.61 -8.22 -29.43
CA PRO A 46 -7.57 -7.36 -29.99
C PRO A 46 -7.02 -7.82 -31.35
N SER A 47 -6.90 -9.14 -31.60
CA SER A 47 -6.40 -9.63 -32.90
C SER A 47 -7.34 -9.27 -34.03
N LEU A 48 -8.64 -9.54 -33.85
CA LEU A 48 -9.66 -9.24 -34.86
C LEU A 48 -9.79 -7.74 -35.12
N VAL A 49 -9.61 -6.90 -34.09
CA VAL A 49 -9.60 -5.44 -34.27
C VAL A 49 -8.40 -4.99 -35.11
N LEU A 50 -7.22 -5.58 -34.91
CA LEU A 50 -6.04 -5.30 -35.75
C LEU A 50 -6.23 -5.77 -37.19
N ASP A 51 -6.80 -6.94 -37.40
CA ASP A 51 -7.09 -7.45 -38.74
C ASP A 51 -8.08 -6.53 -39.47
N LEU A 52 -9.14 -6.08 -38.77
CA LEU A 52 -10.09 -5.10 -39.29
C LEU A 52 -9.40 -3.77 -39.63
N LYS A 53 -8.56 -3.26 -38.73
CA LYS A 53 -7.77 -2.03 -38.96
C LYS A 53 -6.92 -2.16 -40.22
N ASN A 54 -6.20 -3.27 -40.39
CA ASN A 54 -5.33 -3.48 -41.56
C ASN A 54 -6.11 -3.56 -42.87
N LEU A 55 -7.29 -4.17 -42.86
CA LEU A 55 -8.18 -4.20 -44.02
C LEU A 55 -8.70 -2.81 -44.39
N ILE A 56 -9.07 -1.98 -43.40
CA ILE A 56 -9.53 -0.61 -43.62
C ILE A 56 -8.40 0.26 -44.17
N VAL A 57 -7.19 0.18 -43.61
CA VAL A 57 -6.01 0.90 -44.10
C VAL A 57 -5.72 0.52 -45.55
N LEU A 58 -5.62 -0.78 -45.86
CA LEU A 58 -5.35 -1.24 -47.22
C LEU A 58 -6.42 -0.74 -48.21
N PHE A 59 -7.68 -0.78 -47.80
CA PHE A 59 -8.79 -0.26 -48.60
C PHE A 59 -8.69 1.25 -48.83
N ALA A 60 -8.39 2.01 -47.78
CA ALA A 60 -8.22 3.45 -47.82
C ALA A 60 -7.05 3.86 -48.71
N ASP A 61 -5.86 3.30 -48.50
CA ASP A 61 -4.66 3.61 -49.28
C ASP A 61 -4.83 3.25 -50.75
N THR A 62 -5.47 2.10 -51.04
CA THR A 62 -5.77 1.70 -52.42
C THR A 62 -6.63 2.76 -53.10
N LEU A 63 -7.73 3.18 -52.48
CA LEU A 63 -8.65 4.15 -53.10
C LEU A 63 -8.10 5.58 -53.14
N GLN A 64 -7.28 5.96 -52.16
CA GLN A 64 -6.56 7.22 -52.19
C GLN A 64 -5.63 7.32 -53.40
N GLY A 65 -4.98 6.22 -53.78
CA GLY A 65 -4.16 6.13 -55.00
C GLY A 65 -4.92 6.42 -56.30
N TYR A 66 -6.25 6.21 -56.32
CA TYR A 66 -7.15 6.55 -57.43
C TYR A 66 -7.82 7.92 -57.26
N GLY A 67 -7.41 8.71 -56.26
CA GLY A 67 -7.91 10.07 -56.02
C GLY A 67 -9.29 10.12 -55.37
N PHE A 68 -9.73 9.07 -54.68
CA PHE A 68 -10.94 9.10 -53.86
C PHE A 68 -10.66 9.69 -52.47
N PRO A 69 -11.56 10.52 -51.91
CA PRO A 69 -11.41 11.04 -50.56
C PRO A 69 -11.66 9.95 -49.52
N VAL A 70 -10.67 9.68 -48.66
CA VAL A 70 -10.71 8.58 -47.68
C VAL A 70 -10.60 9.03 -46.22
N ASN A 71 -10.57 10.34 -45.95
CA ASN A 71 -10.35 10.88 -44.59
C ASN A 71 -11.32 10.31 -43.54
N GLN A 72 -12.59 10.08 -43.90
CA GLN A 72 -13.59 9.50 -42.99
C GLN A 72 -13.23 8.06 -42.55
N LEU A 73 -12.47 7.30 -43.36
CA LEU A 73 -11.98 5.98 -42.98
C LEU A 73 -10.88 6.09 -41.91
N PHE A 74 -10.01 7.09 -42.01
CA PHE A 74 -8.99 7.36 -41.00
C PHE A 74 -9.59 7.90 -39.70
N ASP A 75 -10.60 8.77 -39.78
CA ASP A 75 -11.37 9.19 -38.60
C ASP A 75 -12.02 7.98 -37.89
N MET A 76 -12.60 7.06 -38.66
CA MET A 76 -13.14 5.79 -38.13
C MET A 76 -12.06 4.90 -37.51
N LEU A 77 -10.86 4.85 -38.07
CA LEU A 77 -9.73 4.11 -37.49
C LEU A 77 -9.31 4.66 -36.13
N LEU A 78 -9.36 5.98 -35.94
CA LEU A 78 -9.13 6.62 -34.65
C LEU A 78 -10.26 6.30 -33.65
N GLU A 79 -11.52 6.21 -34.08
CA GLU A 79 -12.61 5.72 -33.21
C GLU A 79 -12.38 4.24 -32.79
N ILE A 80 -11.92 3.40 -33.71
CA ILE A 80 -11.60 1.99 -33.42
C ILE A 80 -10.40 1.87 -32.46
N GLN A 81 -9.45 2.80 -32.52
CA GLN A 81 -8.30 2.86 -31.61
C GLN A 81 -8.71 2.96 -30.15
N ASP A 82 -9.66 3.83 -29.82
CA ASP A 82 -10.14 4.00 -28.44
C ASP A 82 -10.74 2.70 -27.93
N GLN A 83 -11.53 2.02 -28.78
CA GLN A 83 -12.10 0.72 -28.45
C GLN A 83 -11.04 -0.38 -28.29
N TYR A 84 -10.05 -0.41 -29.18
CA TYR A 84 -8.92 -1.32 -29.09
C TYR A 84 -8.17 -1.12 -27.77
N SER A 85 -7.91 0.13 -27.40
CA SER A 85 -7.25 0.51 -26.15
C SER A 85 -8.02 0.00 -24.93
N GLU A 86 -9.34 0.20 -24.88
CA GLU A 86 -10.17 -0.34 -23.79
C GLU A 86 -10.17 -1.88 -23.73
N THR A 87 -10.15 -2.55 -24.88
CA THR A 87 -10.08 -4.00 -24.97
C THR A 87 -8.74 -4.53 -24.47
N LEU A 88 -7.63 -3.87 -24.83
CA LEU A 88 -6.31 -4.18 -24.29
C LEU A 88 -6.28 -3.98 -22.77
N LEU A 89 -6.78 -2.86 -22.25
CA LEU A 89 -6.79 -2.61 -20.80
C LEU A 89 -7.54 -3.72 -20.04
N LYS A 90 -8.67 -4.20 -20.55
CA LYS A 90 -9.41 -5.34 -19.97
C LYS A 90 -8.59 -6.64 -19.99
N LYS A 91 -7.95 -6.97 -21.11
CA LYS A 91 -7.11 -8.17 -21.22
C LYS A 91 -5.90 -8.09 -20.27
N TRP A 92 -5.24 -6.95 -20.18
CA TRP A 92 -4.07 -6.77 -19.30
C TRP A 92 -4.44 -6.72 -17.82
N ALA A 93 -5.66 -6.28 -17.47
CA ALA A 93 -6.17 -6.45 -16.11
C ALA A 93 -6.16 -7.91 -15.67
N GLY A 94 -6.58 -8.82 -16.55
CA GLY A 94 -6.52 -10.27 -16.30
C GLY A 94 -5.09 -10.80 -16.19
N VAL A 95 -4.20 -10.35 -17.08
CA VAL A 95 -2.78 -10.73 -17.04
C VAL A 95 -2.10 -10.29 -15.75
N PHE A 96 -2.28 -9.03 -15.34
CA PHE A 96 -1.70 -8.52 -14.09
C PHE A 96 -2.27 -9.23 -12.88
N ARG A 97 -3.59 -9.47 -12.83
CA ARG A 97 -4.20 -10.25 -11.75
C ARG A 97 -3.57 -11.63 -11.63
N ASN A 98 -3.42 -12.34 -12.75
CA ASN A 98 -2.78 -13.67 -12.75
C ASN A 98 -1.33 -13.62 -12.27
N ILE A 99 -0.56 -12.60 -12.66
CA ILE A 99 0.83 -12.44 -12.19
C ILE A 99 0.86 -12.21 -10.68
N LEU A 100 0.02 -11.31 -10.17
CA LEU A 100 0.02 -10.98 -8.75
C LEU A 100 -0.51 -12.16 -7.91
N ASP A 101 -1.60 -12.81 -8.32
CA ASP A 101 -2.18 -13.94 -7.60
C ASP A 101 -1.30 -15.19 -7.60
N SER A 102 -0.40 -15.33 -8.59
CA SER A 102 0.54 -16.46 -8.69
C SER A 102 1.93 -16.17 -8.11
N ASP A 103 2.18 -14.93 -7.68
CA ASP A 103 3.46 -14.56 -7.08
C ASP A 103 3.61 -15.18 -5.70
N ASN A 104 4.85 -15.54 -5.34
CA ASN A 104 5.16 -16.09 -4.02
C ASN A 104 5.64 -15.03 -3.03
N TYR A 105 5.71 -13.76 -3.45
CA TYR A 105 6.14 -12.61 -2.65
C TYR A 105 7.43 -12.87 -1.87
N SER A 106 8.41 -13.47 -2.54
CA SER A 106 9.73 -13.73 -1.97
C SER A 106 10.87 -13.29 -2.90
N PRO A 107 12.03 -12.87 -2.35
CA PRO A 107 13.23 -12.56 -3.12
C PRO A 107 13.61 -13.68 -4.09
N ILE A 108 13.82 -13.37 -5.38
CA ILE A 108 14.14 -14.40 -6.40
C ILE A 108 15.53 -15.00 -6.10
N PRO A 109 15.63 -16.32 -5.82
CA PRO A 109 16.92 -16.99 -5.65
C PRO A 109 17.55 -17.30 -7.01
N VAL A 110 18.85 -17.08 -7.11
CA VAL A 110 19.63 -17.26 -8.33
C VAL A 110 20.78 -18.19 -8.04
N SER A 111 20.76 -19.37 -8.67
CA SER A 111 21.75 -20.42 -8.41
C SER A 111 22.98 -20.34 -9.31
N ASN A 112 22.89 -19.64 -10.44
CA ASN A 112 23.97 -19.53 -11.42
C ASN A 112 23.85 -18.26 -12.30
N GLU A 113 24.89 -18.00 -13.09
CA GLU A 113 24.98 -16.83 -13.96
C GLU A 113 23.93 -16.81 -15.09
N GLU A 114 23.51 -17.97 -15.58
CA GLU A 114 22.49 -18.06 -16.64
C GLU A 114 21.13 -17.53 -16.16
N VAL A 115 20.69 -17.95 -14.97
CA VAL A 115 19.46 -17.46 -14.35
C VAL A 115 19.58 -15.97 -14.04
N TYR A 116 20.74 -15.50 -13.57
CA TYR A 116 20.99 -14.07 -13.31
C TYR A 116 20.76 -13.23 -14.59
N ARG A 117 21.42 -13.62 -15.69
CA ARG A 117 21.30 -12.92 -16.98
C ARG A 117 19.89 -12.94 -17.53
N LYS A 118 19.15 -14.03 -17.32
CA LYS A 118 17.74 -14.11 -17.73
C LYS A 118 16.90 -13.03 -17.04
N ILE A 119 17.06 -12.85 -15.72
CA ILE A 119 16.30 -11.84 -14.96
C ILE A 119 16.72 -10.42 -15.34
N VAL A 120 18.03 -10.14 -15.42
CA VAL A 120 18.54 -8.81 -15.82
C VAL A 120 18.16 -8.46 -17.27
N GLY A 121 18.03 -9.46 -18.15
CA GLY A 121 17.52 -9.27 -19.51
C GLY A 121 16.03 -8.92 -19.56
N GLN A 122 15.24 -9.32 -18.55
CA GLN A 122 13.80 -9.00 -18.47
C GLN A 122 13.55 -7.69 -17.74
N PHE A 123 14.36 -7.35 -16.75
CA PHE A 123 14.18 -6.17 -15.92
C PHE A 123 15.50 -5.40 -15.73
N PRO A 124 15.53 -4.09 -16.05
CA PRO A 124 16.74 -3.28 -15.95
C PRO A 124 17.14 -3.07 -14.48
N PHE A 125 17.96 -3.96 -13.96
CA PHE A 125 18.47 -3.94 -12.60
C PHE A 125 20.00 -4.01 -12.58
N GLN A 126 20.61 -3.12 -11.81
CA GLN A 126 22.05 -3.04 -11.62
C GLN A 126 22.34 -2.83 -10.14
N ASP A 127 23.12 -3.74 -9.56
CA ASP A 127 23.54 -3.69 -8.17
C ASP A 127 24.97 -4.26 -8.05
N ALA A 128 25.93 -3.35 -7.82
CA ALA A 128 27.34 -3.69 -7.79
C ALA A 128 27.73 -4.59 -6.61
N GLU A 129 26.94 -4.59 -5.53
CA GLU A 129 27.18 -5.47 -4.38
C GLU A 129 26.69 -6.88 -4.69
N LEU A 130 25.48 -6.99 -5.26
CA LEU A 130 24.90 -8.27 -5.68
C LEU A 130 25.72 -8.94 -6.79
N GLU A 131 26.32 -8.17 -7.69
CA GLU A 131 27.18 -8.69 -8.76
C GLU A 131 28.45 -9.35 -8.22
N LYS A 132 29.02 -8.81 -7.13
CA LYS A 132 30.25 -9.34 -6.50
C LYS A 132 30.00 -10.56 -5.61
N GLN A 133 28.75 -10.82 -5.21
CA GLN A 133 28.42 -11.95 -4.35
C GLN A 133 28.55 -13.29 -5.10
N PRO A 134 29.06 -14.35 -4.44
CA PRO A 134 29.07 -15.69 -5.00
C PRO A 134 27.65 -16.25 -5.11
N PHE A 135 27.46 -17.20 -6.02
CA PHE A 135 26.20 -17.95 -6.09
C PHE A 135 26.09 -18.95 -4.92
N PRO A 136 24.87 -19.23 -4.41
CA PRO A 136 23.60 -18.64 -4.82
C PRO A 136 23.38 -17.23 -4.25
N LYS A 137 22.91 -16.31 -5.08
CA LYS A 137 22.55 -14.93 -4.70
C LYS A 137 21.04 -14.68 -4.84
N LYS A 138 20.51 -13.60 -4.27
CA LYS A 138 19.07 -13.31 -4.29
C LYS A 138 18.80 -11.89 -4.78
N PHE A 139 17.89 -11.74 -5.75
CA PHE A 139 17.37 -10.41 -6.07
C PHE A 139 16.46 -9.93 -4.95
N PRO A 140 16.44 -8.62 -4.64
CA PRO A 140 15.63 -8.09 -3.55
C PRO A 140 14.12 -8.13 -3.83
N PHE A 141 13.72 -8.24 -5.10
CA PHE A 141 12.33 -8.30 -5.55
C PHE A 141 11.89 -9.74 -5.89
N SER A 142 10.58 -9.95 -5.94
CA SER A 142 9.96 -11.21 -6.42
C SER A 142 9.69 -11.21 -7.93
N GLU A 143 9.25 -12.35 -8.46
CA GLU A 143 8.92 -12.57 -9.88
C GLU A 143 7.86 -11.59 -10.42
N PHE A 144 7.02 -11.02 -9.54
CA PHE A 144 6.13 -9.90 -9.80
C PHE A 144 6.84 -8.81 -10.62
N VAL A 145 8.00 -8.30 -10.17
CA VAL A 145 8.65 -7.14 -10.80
C VAL A 145 9.02 -7.38 -12.26
N PRO A 146 9.85 -8.38 -12.62
CA PRO A 146 10.21 -8.61 -14.01
C PRO A 146 9.01 -8.98 -14.89
N LYS A 147 8.03 -9.74 -14.36
CA LYS A 147 6.83 -10.12 -15.12
C LYS A 147 5.96 -8.91 -15.42
N VAL A 148 5.67 -8.06 -14.44
CA VAL A 148 4.85 -6.85 -14.64
C VAL A 148 5.56 -5.88 -15.57
N TYR A 149 6.85 -5.64 -15.38
CA TYR A 149 7.63 -4.78 -16.28
C TYR A 149 7.60 -5.29 -17.73
N SER A 150 7.79 -6.60 -17.94
CA SER A 150 7.70 -7.21 -19.26
C SER A 150 6.32 -7.03 -19.88
N GLN A 151 5.25 -7.24 -19.12
CA GLN A 151 3.87 -7.07 -19.64
C GLN A 151 3.51 -5.61 -19.95
N ILE A 152 4.11 -4.64 -19.26
CA ILE A 152 3.98 -3.23 -19.63
C ILE A 152 4.65 -2.98 -20.99
N LYS A 153 5.83 -3.55 -21.24
CA LYS A 153 6.49 -3.46 -22.56
C LYS A 153 5.67 -4.13 -23.66
N GLU A 154 5.10 -5.30 -23.40
CA GLU A 154 4.20 -5.98 -24.35
C GLU A 154 2.94 -5.16 -24.65
N PHE A 155 2.38 -4.47 -23.65
CA PHE A 155 1.28 -3.53 -23.88
C PHE A 155 1.71 -2.37 -24.80
N ILE A 156 2.87 -1.78 -24.52
CA ILE A 156 3.43 -0.68 -25.33
C ILE A 156 3.61 -1.13 -26.78
N TYR A 157 4.16 -2.34 -27.02
CA TYR A 157 4.25 -2.91 -28.37
C TYR A 157 2.88 -3.12 -29.02
N ALA A 158 1.88 -3.58 -28.27
CA ALA A 158 0.53 -3.74 -28.80
C ALA A 158 -0.12 -2.41 -29.20
N CYS A 159 0.17 -1.32 -28.49
CA CYS A 159 -0.22 0.04 -28.88
C CYS A 159 0.53 0.51 -30.14
N LEU A 160 1.85 0.30 -30.18
CA LEU A 160 2.68 0.67 -31.34
C LEU A 160 2.19 -0.02 -32.62
N LYS A 161 1.91 -1.32 -32.53
CA LYS A 161 1.42 -2.12 -33.67
C LYS A 161 0.09 -1.60 -34.23
N PHE A 162 -0.77 -1.04 -33.38
CA PHE A 162 -2.01 -0.42 -33.85
C PHE A 162 -1.75 0.89 -34.60
N SER A 163 -0.78 1.69 -34.16
CA SER A 163 -0.45 2.98 -34.79
C SER A 163 0.27 2.90 -36.13
N GLU A 164 0.83 1.75 -36.49
CA GLU A 164 1.45 1.54 -37.81
C GLU A 164 0.45 1.89 -38.93
N ASP A 165 0.91 2.48 -40.03
CA ASP A 165 0.11 2.78 -41.23
C ASP A 165 -1.14 3.67 -41.02
N LEU A 166 -1.24 4.41 -39.91
CA LEU A 166 -2.32 5.39 -39.68
C LEU A 166 -2.02 6.80 -40.21
N HIS A 167 -0.92 6.97 -40.96
CA HIS A 167 -0.40 8.26 -41.42
C HIS A 167 -0.15 9.29 -40.30
N LEU A 168 0.08 8.80 -39.09
CA LEU A 168 0.43 9.62 -37.93
C LEU A 168 1.92 9.97 -37.94
N SER A 169 2.25 11.17 -37.47
CA SER A 169 3.64 11.55 -37.19
C SER A 169 4.20 10.73 -36.01
N SER A 170 5.53 10.55 -35.97
CA SER A 170 6.21 9.90 -34.85
C SER A 170 5.86 10.51 -33.48
N THR A 171 5.65 11.84 -33.44
CA THR A 171 5.23 12.56 -32.24
C THR A 171 3.81 12.21 -31.80
N GLU A 172 2.86 12.08 -32.74
CA GLU A 172 1.49 11.68 -32.41
C GLU A 172 1.43 10.23 -31.90
N VAL A 173 2.23 9.34 -32.51
CA VAL A 173 2.37 7.95 -32.06
C VAL A 173 2.95 7.88 -30.64
N ASP A 174 4.00 8.66 -30.36
CA ASP A 174 4.62 8.73 -29.04
C ASP A 174 3.65 9.20 -27.95
N ASP A 175 2.93 10.30 -28.19
CA ASP A 175 1.94 10.82 -27.25
C ASP A 175 0.78 9.84 -27.03
N MET A 176 0.31 9.18 -28.09
CA MET A 176 -0.74 8.16 -28.03
C MET A 176 -0.32 6.96 -27.18
N ILE A 177 0.90 6.44 -27.38
CA ILE A 177 1.44 5.32 -26.60
C ILE A 177 1.60 5.73 -25.14
N ARG A 178 2.13 6.92 -24.86
CA ARG A 178 2.29 7.45 -23.50
C ARG A 178 0.96 7.59 -22.77
N LYS A 179 -0.05 8.16 -23.43
CA LYS A 179 -1.41 8.29 -22.88
C LYS A 179 -2.03 6.92 -22.56
N SER A 180 -1.91 5.96 -23.48
CA SER A 180 -2.41 4.59 -23.29
C SER A 180 -1.69 3.86 -22.17
N THR A 181 -0.37 4.01 -22.09
CA THR A 181 0.46 3.44 -21.02
C THR A 181 0.11 4.05 -19.66
N ASN A 182 -0.18 5.35 -19.63
CA ASN A 182 -0.65 6.03 -18.42
C ASN A 182 -1.99 5.49 -17.93
N LEU A 183 -2.95 5.20 -18.82
CA LEU A 183 -4.19 4.52 -18.46
C LEU A 183 -3.94 3.10 -17.94
N LEU A 184 -3.01 2.35 -18.54
CA LEU A 184 -2.62 1.03 -18.05
C LEU A 184 -2.10 1.11 -16.61
N LEU A 185 -1.18 2.03 -16.34
CA LEU A 185 -0.55 2.19 -15.03
C LEU A 185 -1.55 2.69 -13.98
N THR A 186 -2.16 3.85 -14.22
CA THR A 186 -2.96 4.58 -13.23
C THR A 186 -4.32 3.95 -12.97
N ARG A 187 -4.94 3.31 -13.97
CA ARG A 187 -6.27 2.72 -13.84
C ARG A 187 -6.20 1.21 -13.64
N THR A 188 -5.49 0.51 -14.51
CA THR A 188 -5.56 -0.96 -14.57
C THR A 188 -4.63 -1.62 -13.55
N LEU A 189 -3.34 -1.31 -13.60
CA LEU A 189 -2.35 -1.88 -12.70
C LEU A 189 -2.56 -1.38 -11.27
N SER A 190 -2.84 -0.08 -11.09
CA SER A 190 -3.18 0.51 -9.78
C SER A 190 -4.31 -0.26 -9.09
N ASN A 191 -5.43 -0.51 -9.81
CA ASN A 191 -6.55 -1.25 -9.25
C ASN A 191 -6.18 -2.70 -8.92
N CYS A 192 -5.36 -3.36 -9.74
CA CYS A 192 -4.86 -4.71 -9.44
C CYS A 192 -4.02 -4.73 -8.16
N LEU A 193 -3.12 -3.77 -7.98
CA LEU A 193 -2.30 -3.65 -6.77
C LEU A 193 -3.16 -3.38 -5.52
N GLN A 194 -4.13 -2.48 -5.61
CA GLN A 194 -5.04 -2.18 -4.50
C GLN A 194 -5.84 -3.41 -4.05
N ASN A 195 -6.30 -4.23 -5.00
CA ASN A 195 -7.03 -5.46 -4.67
C ASN A 195 -6.17 -6.49 -3.93
N VAL A 196 -4.88 -6.59 -4.28
CA VAL A 196 -3.93 -7.50 -3.62
C VAL A 196 -3.56 -6.99 -2.24
N ILE A 197 -3.28 -5.69 -2.12
CA ILE A 197 -2.92 -5.05 -0.84
C ILE A 197 -4.08 -5.16 0.15
N LYS A 198 -5.32 -4.91 -0.27
CA LYS A 198 -6.50 -4.93 0.62
C LYS A 198 -7.12 -6.31 0.79
N ARG A 199 -6.44 -7.38 0.37
CA ARG A 199 -6.95 -8.74 0.50
C ARG A 199 -6.97 -9.15 1.97
N LYS A 200 -8.09 -9.70 2.45
CA LYS A 200 -8.32 -10.01 3.89
C LYS A 200 -7.23 -10.81 4.61
N ASN A 201 -6.46 -11.62 3.89
CA ASN A 201 -5.48 -12.53 4.47
C ASN A 201 -4.06 -12.27 3.91
N VAL A 202 -3.77 -11.04 3.48
CA VAL A 202 -2.41 -10.70 3.05
C VAL A 202 -1.44 -10.77 4.23
N GLY A 203 -0.31 -11.45 4.05
CA GLY A 203 0.69 -11.59 5.10
C GLY A 203 1.54 -10.32 5.28
N LEU A 204 2.03 -10.06 6.50
CA LEU A 204 2.95 -8.93 6.75
C LEU A 204 4.21 -9.02 5.87
N THR A 205 4.76 -10.21 5.68
CA THR A 205 5.91 -10.45 4.81
C THR A 205 5.58 -10.19 3.33
N GLU A 206 4.36 -10.50 2.91
CA GLU A 206 3.89 -10.23 1.55
C GLU A 206 3.76 -8.72 1.31
N LEU A 207 3.18 -7.98 2.26
CA LEU A 207 3.09 -6.52 2.21
C LEU A 207 4.48 -5.87 2.14
N VAL A 208 5.44 -6.34 2.95
CA VAL A 208 6.83 -5.90 2.90
C VAL A 208 7.41 -6.13 1.50
N GLN A 209 7.20 -7.31 0.93
CA GLN A 209 7.71 -7.60 -0.41
C GLN A 209 7.01 -6.76 -1.49
N ILE A 210 5.71 -6.47 -1.36
CA ILE A 210 4.97 -5.56 -2.26
C ILE A 210 5.58 -4.15 -2.23
N ILE A 211 5.95 -3.64 -1.05
CA ILE A 211 6.64 -2.34 -0.91
C ILE A 211 7.99 -2.35 -1.64
N ILE A 212 8.78 -3.41 -1.50
CA ILE A 212 10.05 -3.56 -2.20
C ILE A 212 9.82 -3.62 -3.71
N ASN A 213 8.88 -4.46 -4.16
CA ASN A 213 8.57 -4.66 -5.58
C ASN A 213 8.12 -3.37 -6.26
N THR A 214 7.17 -2.65 -5.65
CA THR A 214 6.69 -1.34 -6.14
C THR A 214 7.78 -0.29 -6.17
N THR A 215 8.72 -0.31 -5.20
CA THR A 215 9.90 0.58 -5.22
C THR A 215 10.82 0.30 -6.41
N HIS A 216 11.01 -0.98 -6.78
CA HIS A 216 11.79 -1.33 -7.97
C HIS A 216 11.06 -0.96 -9.27
N LEU A 217 9.75 -1.19 -9.34
CA LEU A 217 8.95 -0.76 -10.50
C LEU A 217 8.93 0.76 -10.66
N GLU A 218 8.82 1.51 -9.56
CA GLU A 218 8.94 2.98 -9.53
C GLU A 218 10.25 3.45 -10.18
N LYS A 219 11.39 2.87 -9.76
CA LYS A 219 12.71 3.20 -10.32
C LYS A 219 12.82 2.84 -11.81
N SER A 220 12.03 1.87 -12.27
CA SER A 220 12.07 1.41 -13.65
C SER A 220 11.29 2.27 -14.64
N CYS A 221 10.45 3.20 -14.16
CA CYS A 221 9.61 4.05 -15.01
C CYS A 221 10.43 4.87 -16.02
N LYS A 222 11.63 5.36 -15.64
CA LYS A 222 12.53 6.06 -16.57
C LYS A 222 12.94 5.19 -17.77
N PHE A 223 13.16 3.91 -17.56
CA PHE A 223 13.52 2.98 -18.65
C PHE A 223 12.33 2.68 -19.55
N LEU A 224 11.10 2.75 -19.03
CA LEU A 224 9.89 2.67 -19.85
C LEU A 224 9.73 3.93 -20.72
N GLU A 225 10.02 5.12 -20.17
CA GLU A 225 10.01 6.37 -20.93
C GLU A 225 11.05 6.35 -22.06
N GLU A 226 12.29 5.95 -21.75
CA GLU A 226 13.36 5.75 -22.74
C GLU A 226 12.98 4.70 -23.79
N PHE A 227 12.37 3.60 -23.36
CA PHE A 227 11.92 2.54 -24.26
C PHE A 227 10.88 3.05 -25.25
N ILE A 228 9.88 3.83 -24.79
CA ILE A 228 8.88 4.44 -25.68
C ILE A 228 9.56 5.38 -26.68
N THR A 229 10.43 6.29 -26.21
CA THR A 229 11.17 7.22 -27.07
C THR A 229 11.98 6.49 -28.15
N ASN A 230 12.64 5.39 -27.78
CA ASN A 230 13.48 4.62 -28.69
C ASN A 230 12.66 3.89 -29.77
N ILE A 231 11.50 3.34 -29.44
CA ILE A 231 10.68 2.61 -30.43
C ILE A 231 9.89 3.57 -31.34
N THR A 232 9.61 4.80 -30.91
CA THR A 232 8.91 5.82 -31.71
C THR A 232 9.86 6.71 -32.52
N ASN A 233 11.18 6.60 -32.30
CA ASN A 233 12.23 7.42 -32.93
C ASN A 233 12.03 8.93 -32.73
N VAL A 234 11.42 9.35 -31.61
CA VAL A 234 11.27 10.77 -31.26
C VAL A 234 12.54 11.28 -30.58
N LEU A 235 13.00 12.48 -30.94
CA LEU A 235 14.18 13.09 -30.31
C LEU A 235 13.88 13.44 -28.83
N PRO A 236 14.77 13.08 -27.88
CA PRO A 236 14.59 13.35 -26.45
C PRO A 236 14.39 14.83 -26.08
N GLU A 237 14.83 15.75 -26.95
CA GLU A 237 14.80 17.21 -26.72
C GLU A 237 13.45 17.88 -27.05
N THR A 238 12.42 17.12 -27.43
CA THR A 238 11.07 17.68 -27.63
C THR A 238 10.41 17.98 -26.27
N VAL A 239 10.37 19.28 -25.92
CA VAL A 239 9.96 19.87 -24.62
C VAL A 239 8.51 19.55 -24.19
N HIS A 240 7.72 18.85 -25.00
CA HIS A 240 6.28 18.63 -24.78
C HIS A 240 5.86 17.16 -24.63
N THR A 241 6.80 16.21 -24.51
CA THR A 241 6.45 14.78 -24.38
C THR A 241 5.76 14.46 -23.05
N THR A 242 4.65 13.71 -23.14
CA THR A 242 3.87 13.30 -21.97
C THR A 242 4.67 12.34 -21.07
N LYS A 243 4.91 12.73 -19.80
CA LYS A 243 5.59 11.84 -18.84
C LYS A 243 4.70 10.68 -18.39
N LEU A 244 5.33 9.59 -17.96
CA LEU A 244 4.60 8.48 -17.38
C LEU A 244 4.25 8.77 -15.92
N TYR A 245 3.00 8.53 -15.55
CA TYR A 245 2.47 8.59 -14.18
C TYR A 245 2.68 7.26 -13.42
N GLY A 246 3.63 6.43 -13.87
CA GLY A 246 4.01 5.21 -13.18
C GLY A 246 4.59 5.48 -11.80
N THR A 247 5.43 6.51 -11.68
CA THR A 247 6.05 6.90 -10.41
C THR A 247 5.02 7.23 -9.33
N THR A 248 3.98 8.00 -9.66
CA THR A 248 2.90 8.31 -8.71
C THR A 248 2.09 7.07 -8.38
N THR A 249 1.72 6.28 -9.39
CA THR A 249 0.97 5.01 -9.20
C THR A 249 1.67 4.06 -8.22
N PHE A 250 2.96 3.83 -8.39
CA PHE A 250 3.71 2.92 -7.52
C PHE A 250 3.96 3.52 -6.13
N LYS A 251 4.11 4.85 -6.01
CA LYS A 251 4.13 5.53 -4.71
C LYS A 251 2.81 5.33 -3.97
N ASP A 252 1.67 5.51 -4.63
CA ASP A 252 0.36 5.37 -3.98
C ASP A 252 0.11 3.91 -3.54
N ALA A 253 0.49 2.94 -4.37
CA ALA A 253 0.45 1.52 -4.00
C ALA A 253 1.37 1.22 -2.80
N ARG A 254 2.57 1.82 -2.76
CA ARG A 254 3.47 1.67 -1.62
C ARG A 254 2.85 2.22 -0.33
N HIS A 255 2.32 3.45 -0.34
CA HIS A 255 1.68 4.02 0.85
C HIS A 255 0.48 3.18 1.33
N ALA A 256 -0.33 2.65 0.40
CA ALA A 256 -1.43 1.76 0.76
C ALA A 256 -0.93 0.47 1.43
N ALA A 257 0.18 -0.11 0.96
CA ALA A 257 0.78 -1.27 1.59
C ALA A 257 1.40 -0.94 2.97
N GLU A 258 1.99 0.25 3.14
CA GLU A 258 2.49 0.72 4.44
C GLU A 258 1.38 0.87 5.47
N GLU A 259 0.25 1.47 5.09
CA GLU A 259 -0.94 1.60 5.95
C GLU A 259 -1.50 0.24 6.38
N GLU A 260 -1.54 -0.71 5.45
CA GLU A 260 -2.00 -2.07 5.70
C GLU A 260 -1.04 -2.84 6.64
N ILE A 261 0.27 -2.56 6.60
CA ILE A 261 1.24 -3.10 7.57
C ILE A 261 0.89 -2.61 8.98
N TYR A 262 0.64 -1.31 9.17
CA TYR A 262 0.32 -0.76 10.49
C TYR A 262 -0.98 -1.37 11.02
N THR A 263 -1.98 -1.49 10.16
CA THR A 263 -3.28 -2.08 10.50
C THR A 263 -3.15 -3.55 10.90
N ASN A 264 -2.48 -4.38 10.10
CA ASN A 264 -2.30 -5.80 10.40
C ASN A 264 -1.46 -6.03 11.65
N LEU A 265 -0.44 -5.20 11.87
CA LEU A 265 0.41 -5.29 13.06
C LEU A 265 -0.38 -5.00 14.33
N ASN A 266 -1.19 -3.93 14.32
CA ASN A 266 -2.06 -3.57 15.44
C ASN A 266 -3.12 -4.65 15.70
N GLN A 267 -3.75 -5.18 14.63
CA GLN A 267 -4.70 -6.30 14.76
C GLN A 267 -4.04 -7.56 15.35
N LYS A 268 -2.79 -7.84 14.99
CA LYS A 268 -2.03 -8.95 15.56
C LYS A 268 -1.73 -8.72 17.04
N ILE A 269 -1.34 -7.50 17.42
CA ILE A 269 -1.20 -7.12 18.84
C ILE A 269 -2.51 -7.40 19.58
N ASP A 270 -3.64 -6.94 19.06
CA ASP A 270 -4.95 -7.13 19.69
C ASP A 270 -5.31 -8.62 19.84
N GLN A 271 -4.97 -9.46 18.86
CA GLN A 271 -5.16 -10.92 18.95
C GLN A 271 -4.36 -11.54 20.10
N PHE A 272 -3.12 -11.09 20.34
CA PHE A 272 -2.34 -11.55 21.50
C PHE A 272 -2.91 -11.02 22.82
N LEU A 273 -3.36 -9.77 22.84
CA LEU A 273 -3.94 -9.17 24.05
C LEU A 273 -5.26 -9.83 24.48
N GLN A 274 -6.02 -10.41 23.55
CA GLN A 274 -7.19 -11.24 23.88
C GLN A 274 -6.86 -12.49 24.70
N LEU A 275 -5.59 -12.91 24.73
CA LEU A 275 -5.12 -14.02 25.55
C LEU A 275 -4.72 -13.60 26.97
N ALA A 276 -4.80 -12.31 27.30
CA ALA A 276 -4.48 -11.81 28.62
C ALA A 276 -5.47 -12.35 29.65
N ASP A 277 -4.96 -13.07 30.64
CA ASP A 277 -5.74 -13.67 31.74
C ASP A 277 -5.16 -13.23 33.08
N TYR A 278 -5.39 -11.97 33.44
CA TYR A 278 -4.91 -11.40 34.69
C TYR A 278 -5.83 -11.76 35.85
N ASP A 279 -5.27 -12.36 36.91
CA ASP A 279 -5.91 -12.37 38.22
C ASP A 279 -5.73 -11.02 38.91
N TRP A 280 -6.67 -10.09 38.66
CA TRP A 280 -6.67 -8.75 39.24
C TRP A 280 -6.77 -8.72 40.78
N MET A 281 -7.07 -9.87 41.40
CA MET A 281 -7.20 -10.05 42.85
C MET A 281 -6.01 -10.78 43.47
N ALA A 282 -4.96 -11.07 42.70
CA ALA A 282 -3.76 -11.75 43.17
C ALA A 282 -3.06 -10.95 44.30
N PRO A 283 -2.81 -11.57 45.47
CA PRO A 283 -2.21 -10.87 46.61
C PRO A 283 -0.74 -10.52 46.37
N GLU A 284 -0.03 -11.33 45.58
CA GLU A 284 1.38 -11.17 45.23
C GLU A 284 1.55 -11.27 43.71
N PRO A 285 2.56 -10.60 43.13
CA PRO A 285 2.88 -10.78 41.72
C PRO A 285 3.42 -12.19 41.46
N GLY A 286 3.32 -12.65 40.22
CA GLY A 286 4.07 -13.80 39.75
C GLY A 286 5.57 -13.50 39.69
N SER A 287 6.35 -14.51 39.28
CA SER A 287 7.81 -14.40 39.21
C SER A 287 8.34 -13.86 37.88
N ARG A 288 7.50 -13.78 36.85
CA ARG A 288 7.88 -13.41 35.47
C ARG A 288 6.73 -12.68 34.79
N ALA A 289 7.03 -12.00 33.69
CA ALA A 289 6.01 -11.44 32.81
C ALA A 289 5.08 -12.53 32.25
N SER A 290 3.86 -12.13 31.91
CA SER A 290 2.82 -13.00 31.40
C SER A 290 3.21 -13.66 30.08
N GLU A 291 2.87 -14.93 29.90
CA GLU A 291 3.31 -15.73 28.74
C GLU A 291 2.83 -15.15 27.42
N TYR A 292 1.57 -14.70 27.34
CA TYR A 292 1.01 -14.08 26.13
C TYR A 292 1.83 -12.86 25.66
N LEU A 293 2.38 -12.10 26.61
CA LEU A 293 3.15 -10.91 26.32
C LEU A 293 4.56 -11.26 25.86
N VAL A 294 5.19 -12.24 26.49
CA VAL A 294 6.49 -12.76 26.04
C VAL A 294 6.39 -13.26 24.59
N ASP A 295 5.31 -13.99 24.28
CA ASP A 295 5.04 -14.46 22.92
C ASP A 295 4.78 -13.31 21.94
N LEU A 296 4.01 -12.29 22.37
CA LEU A 296 3.79 -11.08 21.57
C LEU A 296 5.11 -10.35 21.26
N ILE A 297 5.98 -10.16 22.26
CA ILE A 297 7.30 -9.54 22.07
C ILE A 297 8.17 -10.40 21.15
N GLY A 298 8.12 -11.73 21.29
CA GLY A 298 8.79 -12.67 20.38
C GLY A 298 8.32 -12.53 18.92
N PHE A 299 7.01 -12.39 18.72
CA PHE A 299 6.40 -12.10 17.42
C PHE A 299 6.87 -10.76 16.85
N LEU A 300 6.84 -9.68 17.65
CA LEU A 300 7.27 -8.35 17.21
C LEU A 300 8.75 -8.33 16.83
N ARG A 301 9.63 -8.96 17.63
CA ARG A 301 11.07 -9.11 17.32
C ARG A 301 11.27 -9.81 15.97
N SER A 302 10.58 -10.93 15.77
CA SER A 302 10.67 -11.71 14.53
C SER A 302 10.15 -10.92 13.32
N THR A 303 9.07 -10.17 13.50
CA THR A 303 8.46 -9.35 12.45
C THR A 303 9.36 -8.18 12.05
N PHE A 304 9.88 -7.42 13.03
CA PHE A 304 10.75 -6.28 12.74
C PHE A 304 12.12 -6.67 12.19
N ALA A 305 12.60 -7.88 12.48
CA ALA A 305 13.79 -8.43 11.82
C ALA A 305 13.61 -8.57 10.30
N VAL A 306 12.40 -8.82 9.81
CA VAL A 306 12.10 -8.85 8.35
C VAL A 306 12.00 -7.43 7.78
N PHE A 307 11.62 -6.44 8.60
CA PHE A 307 11.42 -5.06 8.17
C PHE A 307 12.75 -4.32 7.90
N THR A 308 13.91 -4.93 8.15
CA THR A 308 15.21 -4.35 7.77
C THR A 308 15.34 -4.09 6.27
N HIS A 309 14.51 -4.74 5.45
CA HIS A 309 14.45 -4.53 4.00
C HIS A 309 13.50 -3.40 3.57
N LEU A 310 12.72 -2.83 4.50
CA LEU A 310 11.90 -1.66 4.25
C LEU A 310 12.74 -0.37 4.29
N PRO A 311 12.25 0.73 3.66
CA PRO A 311 12.82 2.04 3.90
C PRO A 311 12.82 2.36 5.41
N GLY A 312 13.94 2.85 5.95
CA GLY A 312 14.13 3.01 7.40
C GLY A 312 13.02 3.79 8.10
N LYS A 313 12.49 4.85 7.47
CA LYS A 313 11.36 5.62 8.00
C LYS A 313 10.07 4.80 8.14
N VAL A 314 9.81 3.89 7.21
CA VAL A 314 8.61 3.03 7.22
C VAL A 314 8.71 2.02 8.36
N ALA A 315 9.86 1.36 8.49
CA ALA A 315 10.10 0.41 9.57
C ALA A 315 10.02 1.09 10.95
N GLN A 316 10.58 2.30 11.09
CA GLN A 316 10.49 3.10 12.32
C GLN A 316 9.04 3.49 12.64
N THR A 317 8.29 3.93 11.63
CA THR A 317 6.88 4.32 11.81
C THR A 317 6.03 3.12 12.22
N ALA A 318 6.24 1.95 11.59
CA ALA A 318 5.58 0.71 11.98
C ALA A 318 5.89 0.34 13.44
N CYS A 319 7.17 0.37 13.82
CA CYS A 319 7.61 0.04 15.17
C CYS A 319 7.06 0.99 16.23
N MET A 320 7.08 2.30 15.96
CA MET A 320 6.51 3.31 16.85
C MET A 320 5.00 3.14 16.97
N SER A 321 4.29 2.92 15.85
CA SER A 321 2.85 2.65 15.84
C SER A 321 2.52 1.43 16.69
N ALA A 322 3.25 0.33 16.52
CA ALA A 322 3.06 -0.91 17.28
C ALA A 322 3.25 -0.70 18.79
N CYS A 323 4.34 -0.03 19.19
CA CYS A 323 4.64 0.22 20.59
C CYS A 323 3.60 1.14 21.24
N LYS A 324 3.16 2.18 20.52
CA LYS A 324 2.13 3.09 20.99
C LYS A 324 0.78 2.40 21.12
N HIS A 325 0.41 1.58 20.15
CA HIS A 325 -0.80 0.76 20.17
C HIS A 325 -0.77 -0.20 21.36
N LEU A 326 0.31 -0.97 21.52
CA LEU A 326 0.50 -1.87 22.65
C LEU A 326 0.39 -1.16 24.01
N SER A 327 1.09 -0.04 24.19
CA SER A 327 1.02 0.80 25.39
C SER A 327 -0.41 1.26 25.71
N THR A 328 -1.12 1.72 24.67
CA THR A 328 -2.51 2.20 24.80
C THR A 328 -3.47 1.06 25.12
N SER A 329 -3.33 -0.09 24.47
CA SER A 329 -4.17 -1.26 24.70
C SER A 329 -3.92 -1.89 26.08
N LEU A 330 -2.66 -1.92 26.55
CA LEU A 330 -2.34 -2.33 27.92
C LEU A 330 -2.99 -1.40 28.96
N LEU A 331 -2.93 -0.08 28.74
CA LEU A 331 -3.64 0.87 29.59
C LEU A 331 -5.15 0.63 29.57
N GLN A 332 -5.73 0.32 28.41
CA GLN A 332 -7.16 0.02 28.30
C GLN A 332 -7.54 -1.24 29.07
N LEU A 333 -6.76 -2.33 28.94
CA LEU A 333 -6.95 -3.57 29.72
C LEU A 333 -7.03 -3.29 31.23
N LEU A 334 -6.14 -2.44 31.74
CA LEU A 334 -6.14 -2.05 33.16
C LEU A 334 -7.39 -1.23 33.57
N LEU A 335 -7.98 -0.49 32.63
CA LEU A 335 -9.10 0.41 32.88
C LEU A 335 -10.48 -0.21 32.58
N GLU A 336 -10.53 -1.36 31.92
CA GLU A 336 -11.77 -2.03 31.48
C GLU A 336 -12.83 -2.13 32.57
N ALA A 337 -14.10 -1.96 32.20
CA ALA A 337 -15.22 -1.97 33.14
C ALA A 337 -15.39 -3.32 33.87
N GLU A 338 -14.93 -4.42 33.27
CA GLU A 338 -14.95 -5.76 33.85
C GLU A 338 -13.97 -5.89 35.02
N VAL A 339 -12.87 -5.13 34.99
CA VAL A 339 -11.90 -5.02 36.09
C VAL A 339 -12.50 -4.17 37.20
N ARG A 340 -13.33 -4.78 38.05
CA ARG A 340 -14.03 -4.06 39.14
C ARG A 340 -13.13 -3.80 40.34
N GLN A 341 -12.14 -4.66 40.57
CA GLN A 341 -11.27 -4.60 41.73
C GLN A 341 -9.83 -4.88 41.30
N LEU A 342 -8.89 -4.17 41.92
CA LEU A 342 -7.47 -4.28 41.63
C LEU A 342 -6.66 -4.34 42.93
N THR A 343 -5.79 -5.33 43.03
CA THR A 343 -4.82 -5.49 44.12
C THR A 343 -3.46 -4.91 43.75
N LEU A 344 -2.64 -4.63 44.77
CA LEU A 344 -1.26 -4.20 44.54
C LEU A 344 -0.40 -5.33 43.93
N GLY A 345 -0.66 -6.59 44.29
CA GLY A 345 0.03 -7.75 43.71
C GLY A 345 -0.23 -7.87 42.20
N ALA A 346 -1.49 -7.78 41.78
CA ALA A 346 -1.85 -7.73 40.36
C ALA A 346 -1.24 -6.53 39.62
N LEU A 347 -1.20 -5.34 40.26
CA LEU A 347 -0.56 -4.16 39.68
C LEU A 347 0.96 -4.36 39.49
N HIS A 348 1.62 -5.06 40.42
CA HIS A 348 3.03 -5.42 40.26
C HIS A 348 3.24 -6.45 39.13
N GLN A 349 2.34 -7.42 38.95
CA GLN A 349 2.41 -8.33 37.81
C GLN A 349 2.27 -7.57 36.49
N PHE A 350 1.30 -6.66 36.40
CA PHE A 350 1.14 -5.79 35.23
C PHE A 350 2.38 -4.89 35.01
N ASN A 351 3.07 -4.47 36.07
CA ASN A 351 4.32 -3.73 35.95
C ASN A 351 5.46 -4.57 35.35
N LEU A 352 5.58 -5.86 35.69
CA LEU A 352 6.55 -6.76 35.05
C LEU A 352 6.32 -6.85 33.54
N ASP A 353 5.05 -6.88 33.12
CA ASP A 353 4.65 -6.90 31.73
C ASP A 353 5.05 -5.60 30.99
N VAL A 354 4.82 -4.44 31.62
CA VAL A 354 5.26 -3.15 31.06
C VAL A 354 6.78 -3.02 31.01
N GLU A 355 7.50 -3.55 32.00
CA GLU A 355 8.97 -3.58 31.99
C GLU A 355 9.52 -4.40 30.80
N GLU A 356 8.89 -5.53 30.45
CA GLU A 356 9.27 -6.28 29.24
C GLU A 356 9.04 -5.49 27.95
N CYS A 357 7.94 -4.73 27.87
CA CYS A 357 7.68 -3.85 26.73
C CYS A 357 8.74 -2.74 26.59
N GLU A 358 9.15 -2.15 27.71
CA GLU A 358 10.20 -1.14 27.75
C GLU A 358 11.58 -1.70 27.43
N GLN A 359 11.89 -2.92 27.90
CA GLN A 359 13.11 -3.64 27.53
C GLN A 359 13.15 -3.91 26.03
N PHE A 360 12.01 -4.32 25.45
CA PHE A 360 11.88 -4.44 24.00
C PHE A 360 12.13 -3.11 23.29
N ALA A 361 11.52 -2.00 23.73
CA ALA A 361 11.78 -0.68 23.15
C ALA A 361 13.26 -0.24 23.25
N ARG A 362 13.92 -0.54 24.38
CA ARG A 362 15.35 -0.29 24.62
C ARG A 362 16.28 -1.10 23.74
N SER A 363 15.86 -2.30 23.34
CA SER A 363 16.68 -3.18 22.50
C SER A 363 16.92 -2.63 21.09
N GLY A 364 16.18 -1.59 20.68
CA GLY A 364 16.30 -1.01 19.35
C GLY A 364 15.87 -1.99 18.25
N PRO A 365 14.59 -2.43 18.25
CA PRO A 365 14.11 -3.48 17.35
C PRO A 365 14.20 -3.11 15.87
N VAL A 366 14.28 -1.82 15.54
CA VAL A 366 14.49 -1.29 14.20
C VAL A 366 15.60 -0.23 14.26
N PRO A 367 16.55 -0.22 13.30
CA PRO A 367 17.63 0.77 13.29
C PRO A 367 17.14 2.21 13.02
N GLY A 368 17.89 3.19 13.56
CA GLY A 368 17.75 4.61 13.24
C GLY A 368 16.83 5.43 14.15
N PHE A 369 16.30 4.84 15.23
CA PHE A 369 15.76 5.64 16.34
C PHE A 369 16.88 6.44 17.03
N GLN A 370 16.58 7.67 17.43
CA GLN A 370 17.50 8.53 18.18
C GLN A 370 17.23 8.41 19.69
N GLY A 371 18.25 8.06 20.47
CA GLY A 371 18.16 7.97 21.93
C GLY A 371 16.98 7.12 22.41
N ASP A 372 16.25 7.63 23.42
CA ASP A 372 15.13 6.94 24.06
C ASP A 372 13.77 7.16 23.38
N THR A 373 13.75 7.59 22.10
CA THR A 373 12.50 7.96 21.41
C THR A 373 11.44 6.85 21.44
N LEU A 374 11.83 5.59 21.24
CA LEU A 374 10.87 4.48 21.26
C LEU A 374 10.32 4.20 22.67
N GLN A 375 11.09 4.48 23.71
CA GLN A 375 10.64 4.34 25.11
C GLN A 375 9.54 5.36 25.45
N LEU A 376 9.50 6.51 24.75
CA LEU A 376 8.43 7.49 24.91
C LEU A 376 7.04 6.93 24.53
N ALA A 377 6.96 5.80 23.82
CA ALA A 377 5.68 5.14 23.57
C ALA A 377 5.02 4.60 24.86
N PHE A 378 5.83 4.27 25.88
CA PHE A 378 5.38 3.67 27.14
C PHE A 378 5.39 4.64 28.33
N ILE A 379 5.84 5.88 28.13
CA ILE A 379 6.07 6.84 29.22
C ILE A 379 4.80 7.17 30.02
N ASP A 380 3.65 7.25 29.35
CA ASP A 380 2.36 7.54 30.00
C ASP A 380 2.00 6.41 30.97
N LEU A 381 2.17 5.15 30.54
CA LEU A 381 1.90 3.96 31.34
C LEU A 381 2.91 3.82 32.48
N ARG A 382 4.20 4.04 32.21
CA ARG A 382 5.27 4.03 33.21
C ARG A 382 5.02 5.03 34.33
N GLN A 383 4.74 6.28 34.00
CA GLN A 383 4.49 7.31 35.01
C GLN A 383 3.23 7.00 35.83
N LEU A 384 2.18 6.44 35.21
CA LEU A 384 1.00 6.00 35.93
C LEU A 384 1.33 4.87 36.92
N LEU A 385 2.06 3.84 36.49
CA LEU A 385 2.44 2.73 37.36
C LEU A 385 3.35 3.19 38.51
N ASP A 386 4.35 4.01 38.22
CA ASP A 386 5.27 4.54 39.23
C ASP A 386 4.52 5.32 40.32
N LEU A 387 3.54 6.15 39.94
CA LEU A 387 2.71 6.90 40.89
C LEU A 387 1.97 5.97 41.86
N PHE A 388 1.40 4.88 41.36
CA PHE A 388 0.61 3.94 42.14
C PHE A 388 1.46 2.97 42.97
N ILE A 389 2.58 2.49 42.42
CA ILE A 389 3.50 1.57 43.08
C ILE A 389 4.29 2.28 44.18
N GLN A 390 4.81 3.48 43.90
CA GLN A 390 5.56 4.28 44.88
C GLN A 390 4.63 5.04 45.85
N TRP A 391 3.33 5.08 45.54
CA TRP A 391 2.32 5.82 46.30
C TRP A 391 2.63 7.33 46.45
N ASP A 392 3.18 7.93 45.40
CA ASP A 392 3.80 9.27 45.40
C ASP A 392 2.79 10.41 45.13
N TRP A 393 1.59 10.28 45.69
CA TRP A 393 0.46 11.20 45.45
C TRP A 393 0.72 12.62 45.95
N SER A 394 1.53 12.78 47.00
CA SER A 394 1.91 14.10 47.50
C SER A 394 2.67 14.92 46.46
N THR A 395 3.63 14.29 45.77
CA THR A 395 4.44 14.91 44.73
C THR A 395 3.58 15.20 43.50
N TYR A 396 2.77 14.22 43.07
CA TYR A 396 1.85 14.40 41.95
C TYR A 396 0.92 15.60 42.13
N LEU A 397 0.24 15.70 43.28
CA LEU A 397 -0.74 16.74 43.54
C LEU A 397 -0.11 18.13 43.78
N ALA A 398 1.08 18.19 44.37
CA ALA A 398 1.78 19.44 44.62
C ALA A 398 2.33 20.07 43.35
N ASP A 399 2.89 19.24 42.47
CA ASP A 399 3.52 19.71 41.24
C ASP A 399 2.51 19.84 40.10
N TYR A 400 1.34 19.20 40.17
CA TYR A 400 0.37 19.10 39.07
C TYR A 400 0.17 20.42 38.30
N GLY A 401 0.36 20.38 36.99
CA GLY A 401 0.25 21.53 36.09
C GLY A 401 1.56 22.31 35.87
N GLN A 402 2.62 22.00 36.63
CA GLN A 402 3.95 22.59 36.39
C GLN A 402 4.70 21.88 35.25
N PRO A 403 5.49 22.60 34.42
CA PRO A 403 6.25 21.98 33.34
C PRO A 403 7.35 21.02 33.81
N THR A 404 7.78 21.12 35.07
CA THR A 404 8.82 20.28 35.69
C THR A 404 8.26 19.10 36.50
N CYS A 405 6.96 18.80 36.38
CA CYS A 405 6.33 17.67 37.07
C CYS A 405 7.03 16.33 36.78
N LYS A 406 7.27 15.53 37.83
CA LYS A 406 7.72 14.14 37.70
C LYS A 406 6.72 13.27 36.91
N TYR A 407 5.42 13.47 37.13
CA TYR A 407 4.31 12.70 36.55
C TYR A 407 3.51 13.50 35.52
N LEU A 408 4.19 14.25 34.66
CA LEU A 408 3.59 15.15 33.67
C LEU A 408 2.58 14.47 32.72
N ARG A 409 2.72 13.17 32.48
CA ARG A 409 1.92 12.38 31.54
C ARG A 409 0.70 11.70 32.19
N VAL A 410 0.61 11.72 33.51
CA VAL A 410 -0.49 11.08 34.22
C VAL A 410 -1.74 11.95 34.10
N ASN A 411 -2.81 11.40 33.51
CA ASN A 411 -4.11 12.06 33.43
C ASN A 411 -4.89 11.86 34.75
N PRO A 412 -5.39 12.93 35.41
CA PRO A 412 -6.15 12.82 36.66
C PRO A 412 -7.40 11.92 36.57
N THR A 413 -8.08 11.91 35.42
CA THR A 413 -9.27 11.08 35.20
C THR A 413 -8.90 9.61 35.16
N THR A 414 -7.84 9.25 34.43
CA THR A 414 -7.31 7.89 34.36
C THR A 414 -6.83 7.42 35.73
N ALA A 415 -6.09 8.27 36.43
CA ALA A 415 -5.64 8.00 37.79
C ALA A 415 -6.82 7.80 38.76
N LEU A 416 -7.89 8.61 38.65
CA LEU A 416 -9.07 8.44 39.49
C LEU A 416 -9.76 7.09 39.24
N ILE A 417 -9.97 6.70 37.98
CA ILE A 417 -10.59 5.41 37.63
C ILE A 417 -9.81 4.24 38.25
N LEU A 418 -8.48 4.24 38.10
CA LEU A 418 -7.62 3.19 38.64
C LEU A 418 -7.65 3.16 40.18
N LEU A 419 -7.61 4.34 40.82
CA LEU A 419 -7.69 4.47 42.28
C LEU A 419 -9.01 3.92 42.83
N GLU A 420 -10.13 4.12 42.13
CA GLU A 420 -11.43 3.58 42.53
C GLU A 420 -11.50 2.07 42.43
N LYS A 421 -10.85 1.44 41.43
CA LYS A 421 -10.73 -0.02 41.35
C LYS A 421 -9.94 -0.60 42.53
N MET A 422 -8.89 0.10 42.99
CA MET A 422 -8.14 -0.31 44.19
C MET A 422 -8.89 -0.06 45.50
N ARG A 423 -9.87 0.86 45.49
CA ARG A 423 -10.71 1.21 46.64
C ARG A 423 -11.69 0.10 47.01
N ASP A 424 -12.27 -0.59 46.04
CA ASP A 424 -13.33 -1.58 46.34
C ASP A 424 -12.78 -2.91 46.87
N THR A 425 -11.49 -3.19 46.66
CA THR A 425 -10.74 -4.33 47.20
C THR A 425 -10.68 -4.28 48.74
N SER A 426 -10.58 -3.09 49.34
CA SER A 426 -10.51 -2.91 50.79
C SER A 426 -11.87 -3.03 51.49
N ARG A 427 -12.98 -2.74 50.79
CA ARG A 427 -14.33 -2.74 51.37
C ARG A 427 -14.87 -4.13 51.70
N LYS A 428 -14.45 -5.20 51.02
CA LYS A 428 -14.86 -6.58 51.38
C LYS A 428 -14.14 -7.11 52.61
N ASN A 429 -12.96 -6.58 52.95
CA ASN A 429 -12.28 -6.87 54.22
C ASN A 429 -12.91 -6.11 55.42
N ASN A 430 -13.90 -5.23 55.19
CA ASN A 430 -14.50 -4.40 56.26
C ASN A 430 -15.21 -5.16 57.37
N VAL A 431 -15.61 -6.42 57.16
CA VAL A 431 -16.25 -7.20 58.24
C VAL A 431 -15.24 -7.49 59.37
N PHE A 432 -13.94 -7.48 59.08
CA PHE A 432 -12.86 -7.63 60.06
C PHE A 432 -11.93 -6.40 60.19
N ALA A 433 -12.05 -5.38 59.31
CA ALA A 433 -11.23 -4.17 59.35
C ALA A 433 -11.45 -3.29 60.60
N GLN A 434 -12.52 -3.51 61.37
CA GLN A 434 -12.70 -2.88 62.69
C GLN A 434 -11.53 -3.15 63.65
N PHE A 435 -10.71 -4.19 63.38
CA PHE A 435 -9.61 -4.62 64.23
C PHE A 435 -8.20 -4.29 63.68
N ARG A 436 -8.06 -3.61 62.52
CA ARG A 436 -6.74 -3.29 61.91
C ARG A 436 -6.58 -1.80 61.57
N LYS A 437 -5.87 -1.06 62.43
CA LYS A 437 -5.61 0.40 62.31
C LYS A 437 -4.99 0.80 60.95
N ASN A 438 -4.08 -0.02 60.42
CA ASN A 438 -3.36 0.26 59.17
C ASN A 438 -4.25 0.23 57.92
N GLU A 439 -5.27 -0.62 57.87
CA GLU A 439 -6.20 -0.69 56.71
C GLU A 439 -7.13 0.54 56.69
N ARG A 440 -7.54 1.03 57.87
CA ARG A 440 -8.37 2.22 57.99
C ARG A 440 -7.65 3.50 57.56
N ASP A 441 -6.38 3.64 57.91
CA ASP A 441 -5.58 4.81 57.54
C ASP A 441 -5.25 4.79 56.03
N LYS A 442 -5.00 3.61 55.44
CA LYS A 442 -4.89 3.44 53.98
C LYS A 442 -6.17 3.82 53.25
N GLN A 443 -7.33 3.44 53.78
CA GLN A 443 -8.62 3.77 53.17
C GLN A 443 -8.90 5.28 53.19
N LYS A 444 -8.62 5.94 54.32
CA LYS A 444 -8.73 7.40 54.41
C LYS A 444 -7.84 8.10 53.40
N LEU A 445 -6.61 7.60 53.22
CA LEU A 445 -5.66 8.16 52.27
C LEU A 445 -6.18 8.04 50.83
N ILE A 446 -6.73 6.89 50.44
CA ILE A 446 -7.40 6.69 49.15
C ILE A 446 -8.55 7.68 48.97
N ASP A 447 -9.42 7.84 49.98
CA ASP A 447 -10.58 8.73 49.91
C ASP A 447 -10.16 10.21 49.80
N THR A 448 -9.10 10.62 50.51
CA THR A 448 -8.53 11.97 50.40
C THR A 448 -7.98 12.24 49.01
N VAL A 449 -7.17 11.33 48.47
CA VAL A 449 -6.61 11.46 47.12
C VAL A 449 -7.73 11.49 46.07
N ALA A 450 -8.73 10.60 46.17
CA ALA A 450 -9.85 10.59 45.24
C ALA A 450 -10.63 11.91 45.25
N LYS A 451 -10.84 12.53 46.42
CA LYS A 451 -11.47 13.84 46.54
C LYS A 451 -10.64 14.95 45.89
N GLN A 452 -9.32 14.92 46.07
CA GLN A 452 -8.40 15.90 45.46
C GLN A 452 -8.36 15.75 43.94
N LEU A 453 -8.31 14.52 43.41
CA LEU A 453 -8.37 14.24 41.97
C LEU A 453 -9.67 14.74 41.34
N ARG A 454 -10.82 14.51 41.98
CA ARG A 454 -12.12 15.06 41.51
C ARG A 454 -12.11 16.59 41.50
N GLY A 455 -11.46 17.22 42.48
CA GLY A 455 -11.24 18.65 42.51
C GLY A 455 -10.45 19.15 41.29
N LEU A 456 -9.32 18.49 40.99
CA LEU A 456 -8.47 18.81 39.84
C LEU A 456 -9.19 18.65 38.49
N ILE A 457 -9.99 17.59 38.33
CA ILE A 457 -10.77 17.33 37.12
C ILE A 457 -11.82 18.44 36.90
N ASN A 458 -12.54 18.82 37.96
CA ASN A 458 -13.56 19.87 37.87
C ASN A 458 -12.96 21.25 37.58
N SER A 459 -11.75 21.56 38.07
CA SER A 459 -11.06 22.81 37.78
C SER A 459 -10.51 22.90 36.35
N HIS A 460 -10.31 21.76 35.67
CA HIS A 460 -9.85 21.72 34.27
C HIS A 460 -10.98 21.79 33.25
N HIS A 461 -12.22 21.50 33.65
CA HIS A 461 -13.42 21.57 32.79
C HIS A 461 -14.18 22.91 32.91
N SER A 462 -13.74 23.80 33.79
CA SER A 462 -14.20 25.20 33.90
C SER A 462 -13.20 26.11 33.19
#